data_AF-Q9K9C7-F1
#
_entry.id   AF-Q9K9C7-F1
#
_cell.length_a   1.000
_cell.length_b   1.000
_cell.length_c   1.000
_cell.angle_alpha   90.00
_cell.angle_beta   90.00
_cell.angle_gamma   90.00
#
_symmetry.space_group_name_H-M   'P 1'
#
loop_
_entity.id
_entity.type
_entity.pdbx_description
1 polymer ?
#
loop_
_entity_poly.entity_id
_entity_poly.type
_entity_poly.pdbx_seq_one_letter_code
_entity_poly.pdbx_strand_id
1 'polypeptide(L)'
;MTIHELRDDASIKAKNGLGFILSGTVVWLLITFIFLLPFSLQTKNIFMLAMTGLLFPLAVGISSIMKADWKLEKNPLNKLGLTLNFAQFIYFPIVFWAFIESPKEMIIFFAVITGAHFFPYGWFYRARAYSAMAPVISIVIVIIGWTVDLTKLWLIPLIMTLLLLLLSVCLFADYKKKSSTTTFGTSQGM
;
A
#
# COMPACT_ATOMS: atom_id res chain seq x y z
N MET A 1 14.01 -20.40 -14.78
CA MET A 1 13.79 -19.59 -13.57
C MET A 1 12.68 -20.24 -12.76
N THR A 2 12.94 -20.62 -11.52
CA THR A 2 11.92 -21.16 -10.60
C THR A 2 10.95 -20.07 -10.15
N ILE A 3 9.79 -20.43 -9.61
CA ILE A 3 8.84 -19.45 -9.06
C ILE A 3 9.45 -18.60 -7.94
N HIS A 4 10.35 -19.19 -7.15
CA HIS A 4 11.05 -18.48 -6.07
C HIS A 4 12.02 -17.42 -6.61
N GLU A 5 12.77 -17.76 -7.65
CA GLU A 5 13.67 -16.83 -8.35
C GLU A 5 12.90 -15.70 -9.04
N LEU A 6 11.77 -16.00 -9.68
CA LEU A 6 10.91 -14.98 -10.32
C LEU A 6 10.40 -13.95 -9.32
N ARG A 7 10.01 -14.39 -8.12
CA ARG A 7 9.53 -13.52 -7.03
C ARG A 7 10.65 -12.68 -6.43
N ASP A 8 11.85 -13.25 -6.29
CA ASP A 8 13.03 -12.49 -5.85
C ASP A 8 13.46 -11.45 -6.88
N ASP A 9 13.46 -11.81 -8.15
CA ASP A 9 13.75 -10.90 -9.25
C ASP A 9 12.79 -9.71 -9.24
N ALA A 10 11.49 -9.97 -9.10
CA ALA A 10 10.47 -8.92 -8.95
C ALA A 10 10.73 -8.06 -7.70
N SER A 11 11.03 -8.69 -6.56
CA SER A 11 11.34 -8.02 -5.28
C SER A 11 12.54 -7.09 -5.37
N ILE A 12 13.63 -7.54 -5.98
CA ILE A 12 14.87 -6.75 -6.09
C ILE A 12 14.69 -5.62 -7.11
N LYS A 13 14.17 -5.92 -8.31
CA LYS A 13 14.02 -4.93 -9.39
C LYS A 13 13.02 -3.83 -9.05
N ALA A 14 11.85 -4.20 -8.52
CA ALA A 14 10.83 -3.23 -8.11
C ALA A 14 11.07 -2.68 -6.70
N LYS A 15 12.15 -3.09 -6.02
CA LYS A 15 12.46 -2.73 -4.63
C LYS A 15 11.26 -2.95 -3.70
N ASN A 16 10.68 -4.16 -3.75
CA ASN A 16 9.48 -4.54 -3.02
C ASN A 16 8.25 -3.66 -3.27
N GLY A 17 8.22 -2.90 -4.37
CA GLY A 17 7.13 -1.96 -4.65
C GLY A 17 7.15 -0.71 -3.77
N LEU A 18 8.29 -0.35 -3.17
CA LEU A 18 8.42 0.81 -2.27
C LEU A 18 7.90 2.12 -2.87
N GLY A 19 8.04 2.33 -4.18
CA GLY A 19 7.49 3.51 -4.84
C GLY A 19 5.98 3.66 -4.62
N PHE A 20 5.22 2.57 -4.74
CA PHE A 20 3.77 2.55 -4.50
C PHE A 20 3.43 2.75 -3.03
N ILE A 21 4.16 2.14 -2.10
CA ILE A 21 3.90 2.28 -0.66
C ILE A 21 4.17 3.71 -0.18
N LEU A 22 5.29 4.30 -0.59
CA LEU A 22 5.62 5.69 -0.27
C LEU A 22 4.63 6.68 -0.90
N SER A 23 4.16 6.43 -2.12
CA SER A 23 3.07 7.22 -2.71
C SER A 23 1.76 7.08 -1.94
N GLY A 24 1.43 5.86 -1.51
CA GLY A 24 0.31 5.61 -0.61
C GLY A 24 0.43 6.42 0.67
N THR A 25 1.60 6.44 1.30
CA THR A 25 1.87 7.26 2.49
C THR A 25 1.58 8.74 2.24
N VAL A 26 2.03 9.30 1.11
CA VAL A 26 1.75 10.70 0.76
C VAL A 26 0.25 10.94 0.58
N VAL A 27 -0.46 10.04 -0.13
CA VAL A 27 -1.91 10.14 -0.31
C VAL A 27 -2.66 10.08 1.03
N TRP A 28 -2.32 9.14 1.91
CA TRP A 28 -2.93 9.03 3.24
C TRP A 28 -2.62 10.22 4.15
N LEU A 29 -1.44 10.83 4.01
CA LEU A 29 -1.11 12.08 4.69
C LEU A 29 -1.98 13.23 4.20
N LEU A 30 -2.21 13.35 2.88
CA LEU A 30 -3.13 14.35 2.31
C LEU A 30 -4.57 14.11 2.79
N ILE A 31 -5.02 12.86 2.86
CA ILE A 31 -6.33 12.50 3.42
C ILE A 31 -6.41 12.91 4.90
N THR A 32 -5.32 12.74 5.67
CA THR A 32 -5.26 13.20 7.06
C THR A 32 -5.51 14.71 7.16
N PHE A 33 -4.85 15.51 6.32
CA PHE A 33 -5.08 16.95 6.27
C PHE A 33 -6.51 17.29 5.88
N ILE A 34 -7.11 16.61 4.90
CA ILE A 34 -8.52 16.80 4.53
C ILE A 34 -9.45 16.57 5.72
N PHE A 35 -9.20 15.54 6.52
CA PHE A 35 -10.06 15.21 7.66
C PHE A 35 -9.90 16.17 8.85
N LEU A 36 -8.79 16.91 8.92
CA LEU A 36 -8.58 18.01 9.88
C LEU A 36 -9.30 19.31 9.48
N LEU A 37 -9.58 19.50 8.19
CA LEU A 37 -10.25 20.71 7.69
C LEU A 37 -11.73 20.76 8.11
N PRO A 38 -12.32 21.96 8.26
CA PRO A 38 -13.71 22.14 8.68
C PRO A 38 -14.73 21.91 7.54
N PHE A 39 -14.54 20.84 6.75
CA PHE A 39 -15.48 20.43 5.71
C PHE A 39 -16.56 19.48 6.24
N SER A 40 -17.69 19.39 5.52
CA SER A 40 -18.69 18.37 5.77
C SER A 40 -18.11 16.97 5.55
N LEU A 41 -18.68 15.97 6.24
CA LEU A 41 -18.22 14.58 6.13
C LEU A 41 -18.30 14.05 4.70
N GLN A 42 -19.38 14.36 3.98
CA GLN A 42 -19.53 13.98 2.58
C GLN A 42 -18.41 14.56 1.71
N THR A 43 -18.08 15.85 1.87
CA THR A 43 -16.99 16.49 1.11
C THR A 43 -15.63 15.86 1.46
N LYS A 44 -15.38 15.55 2.73
CA LYS A 44 -14.15 14.84 3.15
C LYS A 44 -14.01 13.48 2.46
N ASN A 45 -15.10 12.72 2.40
CA ASN A 45 -15.13 11.41 1.74
C ASN A 45 -14.93 11.49 0.22
N ILE A 46 -15.52 12.49 -0.45
CA ILE A 46 -15.30 12.74 -1.89
C ILE A 46 -13.84 13.09 -2.14
N PHE A 47 -13.27 14.00 -1.35
CA PHE A 47 -11.86 14.38 -1.48
C PHE A 47 -10.92 13.22 -1.17
N MET A 48 -11.24 12.37 -0.20
CA MET A 48 -10.49 11.15 0.07
C MET A 48 -10.41 10.26 -1.18
N LEU A 49 -11.54 9.98 -1.83
CA LEU A 49 -11.55 9.20 -3.07
C LEU A 49 -10.81 9.92 -4.20
N ALA A 50 -10.96 11.24 -4.33
CA ALA A 50 -10.25 12.00 -5.37
C ALA A 50 -8.71 11.91 -5.20
N MET A 51 -8.20 11.92 -3.96
CA MET A 51 -6.75 11.83 -3.70
C MET A 51 -6.15 10.49 -4.14
N THR A 52 -6.93 9.42 -4.28
CA THR A 52 -6.41 8.12 -4.76
C THR A 52 -5.95 8.20 -6.20
N GLY A 53 -6.48 9.14 -7.00
CA GLY A 53 -6.04 9.38 -8.38
C GLY A 53 -4.57 9.81 -8.48
N LEU A 54 -4.01 10.37 -7.40
CA LEU A 54 -2.60 10.76 -7.34
C LEU A 54 -1.65 9.58 -7.13
N LEU A 55 -2.15 8.43 -6.67
CA LEU A 55 -1.33 7.29 -6.27
C LEU A 55 -0.40 6.83 -7.40
N PHE A 56 -0.96 6.62 -8.60
CA PHE A 56 -0.20 6.08 -9.72
C PHE A 56 0.84 7.08 -10.27
N PRO A 57 0.50 8.37 -10.56
CA PRO A 57 1.50 9.37 -10.95
C PRO A 57 2.64 9.51 -9.92
N LEU A 58 2.32 9.55 -8.62
CA LEU A 58 3.33 9.61 -7.57
C LEU A 58 4.19 8.34 -7.56
N ALA A 59 3.59 7.16 -7.74
CA ALA A 59 4.31 5.90 -7.70
C ALA A 59 5.32 5.79 -8.83
N VAL A 60 4.97 6.27 -10.03
CA VAL A 60 5.88 6.37 -11.18
C VAL A 60 7.03 7.33 -10.87
N GLY A 61 6.72 8.51 -10.32
CA GLY A 61 7.73 9.52 -9.95
C GLY A 61 8.71 9.02 -8.89
N ILE A 62 8.21 8.50 -7.77
CA ILE A 62 9.03 7.97 -6.69
C ILE A 62 9.83 6.74 -7.16
N SER A 63 9.23 5.83 -7.92
CA SER A 63 9.95 4.67 -8.46
C SER A 63 11.10 5.10 -9.37
N SER A 64 10.91 6.16 -10.16
CA SER A 64 11.94 6.72 -11.02
C SER A 64 13.10 7.31 -10.21
N ILE A 65 12.80 8.10 -9.17
CA ILE A 65 13.81 8.64 -8.23
C ILE A 65 14.59 7.50 -7.56
N MET A 66 13.87 6.46 -7.15
CA MET A 66 14.46 5.29 -6.51
C MET A 66 15.19 4.38 -7.51
N LYS A 67 15.11 4.58 -8.82
CA LYS A 67 15.59 3.64 -9.84
C LYS A 67 15.02 2.22 -9.63
N ALA A 68 13.73 2.14 -9.33
CA ALA A 68 12.99 0.88 -9.22
C ALA A 68 12.32 0.56 -10.56
N ASP A 69 12.51 -0.66 -11.07
CA ASP A 69 11.77 -1.18 -12.22
C ASP A 69 10.41 -1.67 -11.74
N TRP A 70 9.45 -0.75 -11.68
CA TRP A 70 8.09 -1.02 -11.24
C TRP A 70 7.24 -1.74 -12.30
N LYS A 71 7.65 -1.70 -13.58
CA LYS A 71 6.92 -2.35 -14.67
C LYS A 71 7.26 -3.82 -14.79
N LEU A 72 8.48 -4.23 -14.41
CA LEU A 72 8.91 -5.62 -14.43
C LEU A 72 8.69 -6.29 -15.80
N GLU A 73 8.89 -5.57 -16.92
CA GLU A 73 8.49 -6.03 -18.27
C GLU A 73 9.12 -7.37 -18.67
N LYS A 74 10.32 -7.66 -18.17
CA LYS A 74 11.06 -8.92 -18.42
C LYS A 74 10.69 -10.06 -17.47
N ASN A 75 9.87 -9.80 -16.44
CA ASN A 75 9.46 -10.78 -15.45
C ASN A 75 8.05 -11.31 -15.80
N PRO A 76 7.88 -12.64 -16.02
CA PRO A 76 6.58 -13.26 -16.28
C PRO A 76 5.48 -12.93 -15.26
N LEU A 77 5.82 -12.56 -14.02
CA LEU A 77 4.86 -12.20 -12.98
C LEU A 77 4.29 -10.78 -13.12
N ASN A 78 4.77 -9.96 -14.06
CA ASN A 78 4.27 -8.58 -14.26
C ASN A 78 2.74 -8.54 -14.39
N LYS A 79 2.16 -9.37 -15.27
CA LYS A 79 0.70 -9.42 -15.47
C LYS A 79 -0.05 -9.74 -14.17
N LEU A 80 0.50 -10.64 -13.36
CA LEU A 80 -0.08 -10.96 -12.05
C LEU A 80 -0.02 -9.76 -11.12
N GLY A 81 1.09 -9.03 -11.06
CA GLY A 81 1.22 -7.81 -10.25
C GLY A 81 0.17 -6.74 -10.63
N LEU A 82 -0.11 -6.60 -11.92
CA LEU A 82 -1.17 -5.73 -12.43
C LEU A 82 -2.57 -6.23 -12.02
N THR A 83 -2.85 -7.53 -12.15
CA THR A 83 -4.11 -8.13 -11.71
C THR A 83 -4.34 -7.93 -10.21
N LEU A 84 -3.30 -8.13 -9.40
CA LEU A 84 -3.37 -7.88 -7.96
C LEU A 84 -3.77 -6.43 -7.67
N ASN A 85 -3.09 -5.45 -8.29
CA ASN A 85 -3.41 -4.04 -8.14
C ASN A 85 -4.88 -3.73 -8.48
N PHE A 86 -5.43 -4.34 -9.53
CA PHE A 86 -6.82 -4.12 -9.91
C PHE A 86 -7.84 -4.80 -8.98
N ALA A 87 -7.45 -5.87 -8.28
CA ALA A 87 -8.36 -6.63 -7.43
C ALA A 87 -8.99 -5.78 -6.31
N GLN A 88 -8.33 -4.71 -5.86
CA GLN A 88 -8.88 -3.83 -4.83
C GLN A 88 -10.13 -3.05 -5.30
N PHE A 89 -10.27 -2.78 -6.60
CA PHE A 89 -11.43 -2.07 -7.15
C PHE A 89 -12.72 -2.90 -7.07
N ILE A 90 -12.61 -4.23 -6.93
CA ILE A 90 -13.76 -5.12 -6.73
C ILE A 90 -14.48 -4.79 -5.41
N TYR A 91 -13.78 -4.16 -4.45
CA TYR A 91 -14.37 -3.72 -3.18
C TYR A 91 -14.97 -2.30 -3.25
N PHE A 92 -14.88 -1.57 -4.37
CA PHE A 92 -15.47 -0.23 -4.46
C PHE A 92 -16.99 -0.20 -4.29
N PRO A 93 -17.78 -1.22 -4.69
CA PRO A 93 -19.21 -1.26 -4.37
C PRO A 93 -19.51 -1.12 -2.87
N ILE A 94 -18.75 -1.76 -1.97
CA ILE A 94 -18.96 -1.59 -0.52
C ILE A 94 -18.55 -0.20 -0.04
N VAL A 95 -17.54 0.42 -0.67
CA VAL A 95 -17.12 1.80 -0.37
C VAL A 95 -18.21 2.79 -0.78
N PHE A 96 -18.82 2.62 -1.96
CA PHE A 96 -19.92 3.48 -2.42
C PHE A 96 -21.20 3.27 -1.61
N TRP A 97 -21.49 2.02 -1.22
CA TRP A 97 -22.58 1.75 -0.29
C TRP A 97 -22.35 2.46 1.05
N ALA A 98 -21.14 2.35 1.63
CA ALA A 98 -20.80 3.04 2.87
C ALA A 98 -20.85 4.57 2.72
N PHE A 99 -20.51 5.12 1.56
CA PHE A 99 -20.65 6.56 1.31
C PHE A 99 -22.08 7.06 1.50
N ILE A 100 -23.09 6.25 1.13
CA ILE A 100 -24.51 6.59 1.22
C ILE A 100 -25.07 6.25 2.61
N GLU A 101 -24.87 5.01 3.04
CA GLU A 101 -25.54 4.45 4.22
C GLU A 101 -24.74 4.62 5.53
N SER A 102 -23.41 4.70 5.45
CA SER A 102 -22.52 4.69 6.62
C SER A 102 -21.32 5.65 6.41
N PRO A 103 -21.57 6.96 6.14
CA PRO A 103 -20.52 7.88 5.69
C PRO A 103 -19.41 8.10 6.71
N LYS A 104 -19.68 7.87 8.01
CA LYS A 104 -18.67 7.93 9.07
C LYS A 104 -17.68 6.76 8.95
N GLU A 105 -18.17 5.57 8.63
CA GLU A 105 -17.40 4.33 8.58
C GLU A 105 -16.71 4.12 7.23
N MET A 106 -17.08 4.87 6.20
CA MET A 106 -16.47 4.76 4.86
C MET A 106 -14.93 4.82 4.90
N ILE A 107 -14.32 5.72 5.69
CA ILE A 107 -12.86 5.81 5.81
C ILE A 107 -12.24 4.58 6.47
N ILE A 108 -12.97 3.92 7.38
CA ILE A 108 -12.55 2.67 8.04
C ILE A 108 -12.56 1.55 6.99
N PHE A 109 -13.65 1.38 6.25
CA PHE A 109 -13.73 0.38 5.18
C PHE A 109 -12.64 0.60 4.14
N PHE A 110 -12.43 1.84 3.70
CA PHE A 110 -11.42 2.19 2.72
C PHE A 110 -10.00 1.86 3.21
N ALA A 111 -9.68 2.18 4.47
CA ALA A 111 -8.41 1.84 5.10
C ALA A 111 -8.21 0.32 5.26
N VAL A 112 -9.25 -0.42 5.66
CA VAL A 112 -9.20 -1.89 5.79
C VAL A 112 -8.97 -2.56 4.45
N ILE A 113 -9.68 -2.15 3.39
CA ILE A 113 -9.49 -2.67 2.03
C ILE A 113 -8.05 -2.42 1.57
N THR A 114 -7.53 -1.22 1.80
CA THR A 114 -6.14 -0.85 1.46
C THR A 114 -5.13 -1.73 2.18
N GLY A 115 -5.31 -1.93 3.50
CA GLY A 115 -4.43 -2.78 4.30
C GLY A 115 -4.48 -4.26 3.88
N ALA A 116 -5.68 -4.81 3.69
CA ALA A 116 -5.88 -6.21 3.31
C ALA A 116 -5.29 -6.51 1.92
N HIS A 117 -5.36 -5.56 1.00
CA HIS A 117 -4.79 -5.66 -0.34
C HIS A 117 -3.26 -5.92 -0.34
N PHE A 118 -2.55 -5.57 0.74
CA PHE A 118 -1.13 -5.87 0.87
C PHE A 118 -0.82 -7.35 1.07
N PHE A 119 -1.76 -8.16 1.56
CA PHE A 119 -1.53 -9.57 1.86
C PHE A 119 -0.94 -10.39 0.68
N PRO A 120 -1.50 -10.35 -0.55
CA PRO A 120 -0.95 -11.06 -1.70
C PRO A 120 0.46 -10.59 -2.10
N TYR A 121 0.85 -9.35 -1.77
CA TYR A 121 2.20 -8.86 -2.08
C TYR A 121 3.28 -9.50 -1.21
N GLY A 122 2.93 -10.04 -0.04
CA GLY A 122 3.86 -10.83 0.75
C GLY A 122 4.23 -12.14 0.06
N TRP A 123 3.30 -12.74 -0.68
CA TRP A 123 3.63 -13.79 -1.63
C TRP A 123 4.38 -13.20 -2.84
N PHE A 124 3.82 -12.23 -3.56
CA PHE A 124 4.39 -11.72 -4.82
C PHE A 124 5.87 -11.34 -4.71
N TYR A 125 6.24 -10.55 -3.70
CA TYR A 125 7.62 -10.11 -3.46
C TYR A 125 8.40 -11.00 -2.48
N ARG A 126 7.81 -12.09 -2.00
CA ARG A 126 8.38 -12.93 -0.93
C ARG A 126 8.86 -12.09 0.27
N ALA A 127 8.07 -11.10 0.65
CA ALA A 127 8.39 -10.13 1.69
C ALA A 127 7.39 -10.26 2.84
N ARG A 128 7.81 -10.89 3.95
CA ARG A 128 6.92 -11.23 5.07
C ARG A 128 6.25 -10.02 5.71
N ALA A 129 6.87 -8.85 5.61
CA ALA A 129 6.32 -7.59 6.13
C ALA A 129 4.93 -7.29 5.56
N TYR A 130 4.69 -7.55 4.27
CA TYR A 130 3.36 -7.37 3.68
C TYR A 130 2.31 -8.31 4.29
N SER A 131 2.62 -9.60 4.39
CA SER A 131 1.68 -10.59 4.96
C SER A 131 1.40 -10.36 6.44
N ALA A 132 2.36 -9.83 7.20
CA ALA A 132 2.19 -9.47 8.60
C ALA A 132 1.42 -8.16 8.77
N MET A 133 1.76 -7.12 8.00
CA MET A 133 1.15 -5.80 8.12
C MET A 133 -0.28 -5.76 7.62
N ALA A 134 -0.68 -6.58 6.66
CA ALA A 134 -2.05 -6.61 6.16
C ALA A 134 -3.10 -6.84 7.28
N PRO A 135 -3.05 -7.94 8.06
CA PRO A 135 -3.98 -8.13 9.17
C PRO A 135 -3.75 -7.12 10.32
N VAL A 136 -2.51 -6.71 10.59
CA VAL A 136 -2.22 -5.70 11.62
C VAL A 136 -2.91 -4.38 11.30
N ILE A 137 -2.80 -3.89 10.06
CA ILE A 137 -3.47 -2.66 9.61
C ILE A 137 -4.97 -2.81 9.76
N SER A 138 -5.56 -3.88 9.23
CA SER A 138 -7.01 -4.08 9.29
C SER A 138 -7.54 -4.11 10.74
N ILE A 139 -6.87 -4.84 11.64
CA ILE A 139 -7.28 -4.95 13.04
C ILE A 139 -7.13 -3.61 13.78
N VAL A 140 -5.97 -2.95 13.64
CA VAL A 140 -5.71 -1.67 14.31
C VAL A 140 -6.72 -0.61 13.86
N ILE A 141 -7.01 -0.54 12.57
CA ILE A 141 -7.97 0.44 12.02
C ILE A 141 -9.39 0.19 12.54
N VAL A 142 -9.83 -1.07 12.64
CA VAL A 142 -11.15 -1.40 13.19
C VAL A 142 -11.23 -1.07 14.68
N ILE A 143 -10.22 -1.43 15.47
CA ILE A 143 -10.19 -1.13 16.92
C ILE A 143 -10.28 0.37 17.15
N ILE A 144 -9.49 1.16 16.44
CA ILE A 144 -9.52 2.61 16.56
C ILE A 144 -10.86 3.16 16.05
N GLY A 145 -11.34 2.67 14.91
CA GLY A 145 -12.61 3.07 14.30
C GLY A 145 -13.82 2.92 15.22
N TRP A 146 -13.85 1.87 16.06
CA TRP A 146 -14.91 1.67 17.06
C TRP A 146 -14.89 2.71 18.19
N THR A 147 -13.73 3.28 18.49
CA THR A 147 -13.55 4.21 19.62
C THR A 147 -13.64 5.67 19.22
N VAL A 148 -13.53 5.98 17.92
CA VAL A 148 -13.38 7.34 17.41
C VAL A 148 -14.73 7.98 17.10
N ASP A 149 -14.90 9.20 17.62
CA ASP A 149 -16.03 10.08 17.30
C ASP A 149 -15.83 10.83 15.97
N LEU A 150 -16.86 11.55 15.52
CA LEU A 150 -16.82 12.32 14.26
C LEU A 150 -15.70 13.38 14.22
N THR A 151 -15.36 13.98 15.36
CA THR A 151 -14.36 15.06 15.43
C THR A 151 -12.93 14.54 15.30
N LYS A 152 -12.73 13.25 15.60
CA LYS A 152 -11.42 12.59 15.62
C LYS A 152 -11.20 11.61 14.46
N LEU A 153 -12.06 11.61 13.44
CA LEU A 153 -11.93 10.71 12.28
C LEU A 153 -10.58 10.84 11.54
N TRP A 154 -9.89 11.97 11.66
CA TRP A 154 -8.53 12.18 11.13
C TRP A 154 -7.48 11.24 11.73
N LEU A 155 -7.75 10.59 12.87
CA LEU A 155 -6.86 9.58 13.44
C LEU A 155 -6.72 8.35 12.55
N ILE A 156 -7.79 7.95 11.83
CA ILE A 156 -7.76 6.79 10.93
C ILE A 156 -6.71 6.96 9.81
N PRO A 157 -6.77 8.02 8.97
CA PRO A 157 -5.77 8.22 7.92
C PRO A 157 -4.38 8.54 8.47
N LEU A 158 -4.28 9.16 9.66
CA LEU A 158 -2.98 9.38 10.30
C LEU A 158 -2.32 8.04 10.68
N ILE A 159 -3.06 7.14 11.32
CA ILE A 159 -2.56 5.82 11.70
C ILE A 159 -2.20 5.01 10.45
N MET A 160 -3.02 5.07 9.39
CA MET A 160 -2.65 4.49 8.09
C MET A 160 -1.31 5.03 7.60
N THR A 161 -1.10 6.35 7.64
CA THR A 161 0.17 6.99 7.23
C THR A 161 1.35 6.43 8.01
N LEU A 162 1.23 6.34 9.34
CA LEU A 162 2.28 5.82 10.22
C LEU A 162 2.57 4.33 9.96
N LEU A 163 1.53 3.51 9.78
CA LEU A 163 1.68 2.09 9.48
C LEU A 163 2.30 1.86 8.09
N LEU A 164 1.99 2.70 7.09
CA LEU A 164 2.62 2.65 5.77
C LEU A 164 4.08 3.09 5.79
N LEU A 165 4.45 4.07 6.62
CA LEU A 165 5.85 4.43 6.88
C LEU A 165 6.61 3.25 7.50
N LEU A 166 6.03 2.62 8.53
CA LEU A 166 6.61 1.43 9.14
C LEU A 166 6.80 0.30 8.12
N LEU A 167 5.76 0.01 7.33
CA LEU A 167 5.83 -0.99 6.26
C LEU A 167 6.93 -0.64 5.25
N SER A 168 7.05 0.63 4.85
CA SER A 168 8.10 1.09 3.93
C SER A 168 9.50 0.83 4.48
N VAL A 169 9.74 1.11 5.76
CA VAL A 169 11.04 0.83 6.41
C VAL A 169 11.33 -0.67 6.41
N CYS A 170 10.35 -1.50 6.79
CA CYS A 170 10.51 -2.97 6.79
C CYS A 170 10.80 -3.51 5.39
N LEU A 171 10.10 -3.02 4.36
CA LEU A 171 10.30 -3.45 2.97
C LEU A 171 11.64 -2.99 2.40
N PHE A 172 12.13 -1.82 2.80
CA PHE A 172 13.46 -1.36 2.43
C PHE A 172 14.55 -2.24 3.03
N ALA A 173 14.43 -2.59 4.32
CA ALA A 173 15.36 -3.52 4.97
C ALA A 173 15.35 -4.90 4.31
N ASP A 174 14.17 -5.45 4.01
CA ASP A 174 14.02 -6.73 3.31
C ASP A 174 14.62 -6.72 1.90
N TYR A 175 14.36 -5.67 1.12
CA TYR A 175 14.94 -5.47 -0.21
C TYR A 175 16.48 -5.43 -0.13
N LYS A 176 17.03 -4.64 0.79
CA LYS A 176 18.48 -4.52 0.96
C LYS A 176 19.12 -5.86 1.27
N LYS A 177 18.52 -6.64 2.18
CA LYS A 177 18.99 -7.99 2.52
C LYS A 177 18.98 -8.95 1.32
N LYS A 178 17.93 -8.92 0.49
CA LYS A 178 17.85 -9.76 -0.73
C LYS A 178 18.87 -9.35 -1.78
N SER A 179 19.04 -8.04 -1.97
CA SER A 179 20.01 -7.51 -2.94
C SER A 179 21.45 -7.88 -2.60
N SER A 180 21.86 -7.78 -1.33
CA SER A 180 23.22 -8.14 -0.92
C SER A 180 23.52 -9.62 -1.10
N THR A 181 22.59 -10.50 -0.70
CA THR A 181 22.73 -11.97 -0.81
C THR A 181 22.94 -12.40 -2.27
N THR A 182 22.27 -11.74 -3.21
CA THR A 182 22.38 -12.05 -4.64
C THR A 182 23.75 -11.64 -5.20
N THR A 183 24.32 -10.52 -4.75
CA THR A 183 25.64 -10.06 -5.20
C THR A 183 26.79 -10.96 -4.72
N PHE A 184 26.70 -11.55 -3.52
CA PHE A 184 27.72 -12.47 -3.01
C PHE A 184 27.70 -13.85 -3.69
N GLY A 185 26.54 -14.32 -4.18
CA GLY A 185 26.46 -15.59 -4.93
C GLY A 185 27.16 -15.55 -6.28
N THR A 186 27.23 -14.38 -6.92
CA THR A 186 27.91 -14.20 -8.22
C THR A 186 29.43 -14.11 -8.12
N SER A 187 30.01 -13.80 -6.96
CA SER A 187 31.46 -13.67 -6.78
C SER A 187 32.17 -14.96 -6.33
N GLN A 188 31.42 -16.03 -6.01
CA GLN A 188 31.98 -17.34 -5.65
C GLN A 188 31.83 -18.40 -6.76
N GLY A 189 31.33 -18.00 -7.93
CA GLY A 189 31.14 -18.85 -9.10
C GLY A 189 31.98 -18.49 -10.32
N MET A 190 33.05 -17.71 -10.14
CA MET A 190 34.11 -17.48 -11.15
C MET A 190 35.42 -18.10 -10.67
#